data_AF-A0A7S4QL25-F1
#
_entry.id   AF-A0A7S4QL25-F1
#
_cell.length_a   1.000
_cell.length_b   1.000
_cell.length_c   1.000
_cell.angle_alpha   90.00
_cell.angle_beta   90.00
_cell.angle_gamma   90.00
#
_symmetry.space_group_name_H-M   'P 1'
#
loop_
_entity.id
_entity.type
_entity.pdbx_description
1 polymer ?
#
loop_
_entity_poly.entity_id
_entity_poly.type
_entity_poly.pdbx_seq_one_letter_code
_entity_poly.pdbx_strand_id
1 'polypeptide(L)'
;ARHQRSASNFLQKTVFGEMVGNQPPQNATSSAEVQRPSNPLKNASIASRLLFSWPYSLMKIGMKRTIEERDLPHVLEADSSDYNRSLLENMWDKEVQRCGSCRQTCRGIRYTSQWFRRKKPCLWRVILHDYIKSLWFTQIKLILIMLARVIQAVSLGQLVDYFGEKQGSDG
;
A
#
# COMPACT_ATOMS: atom_id res chain seq x y z
N ALA A 1 34.01 40.53 -18.98
CA ALA A 1 33.21 39.31 -18.71
C ALA A 1 32.10 39.48 -17.64
N ARG A 2 31.70 40.71 -17.25
CA ARG A 2 30.66 40.95 -16.21
C ARG A 2 29.30 41.37 -16.78
N HIS A 3 29.25 41.83 -18.04
CA HIS A 3 28.01 42.30 -18.67
C HIS A 3 27.12 41.20 -19.28
N GLN A 4 27.66 40.03 -19.64
CA GLN A 4 26.85 38.97 -20.27
C GLN A 4 26.01 38.14 -19.28
N ARG A 5 26.34 38.13 -17.98
CA ARG A 5 25.56 37.38 -16.97
C ARG A 5 24.26 38.07 -16.57
N SER A 6 24.10 39.36 -16.87
CA SER A 6 22.89 40.11 -16.51
C SER A 6 21.74 39.82 -17.49
N ALA A 7 22.05 39.69 -18.78
CA ALA A 7 21.06 39.36 -19.81
C ALA A 7 20.49 37.94 -19.66
N SER A 8 21.32 36.96 -19.28
CA SER A 8 20.86 35.58 -19.04
C SER A 8 19.88 35.47 -17.87
N ASN A 9 20.11 36.24 -16.79
CA ASN A 9 19.23 36.25 -15.63
C ASN A 9 17.93 37.04 -15.88
N PHE A 10 17.97 38.04 -16.76
CA PHE A 10 16.77 38.79 -17.15
C PHE A 10 15.86 37.98 -18.07
N LEU A 11 16.44 37.23 -19.02
CA LEU A 11 15.68 36.33 -19.90
C LEU A 11 15.14 35.10 -19.13
N GLN A 12 15.86 34.59 -18.13
CA GLN A 12 15.33 33.50 -17.31
C GLN A 12 14.13 33.96 -16.46
N LYS A 13 14.16 35.18 -15.91
CA LYS A 13 13.05 35.73 -15.12
C LYS A 13 11.81 36.05 -15.95
N THR A 14 11.97 36.46 -17.20
CA THR A 14 10.82 36.76 -18.10
C THR A 14 10.17 35.47 -18.60
N VAL A 15 10.96 34.46 -19.01
CA VAL A 15 10.42 33.16 -19.43
C VAL A 15 9.74 32.41 -18.28
N PHE A 16 10.25 32.51 -17.04
CA PHE A 16 9.60 31.88 -15.88
C PHE A 16 8.44 32.72 -15.30
N GLY A 17 8.41 34.03 -15.56
CA GLY A 17 7.35 34.94 -15.10
C GLY A 17 6.07 34.86 -15.92
N GLU A 18 6.15 34.49 -17.20
CA GLU A 18 4.98 34.32 -18.08
C GLU A 18 4.21 33.00 -17.88
N MET A 19 4.76 32.04 -17.13
CA MET A 19 4.04 30.80 -16.77
C MET A 19 3.24 30.90 -15.46
N VAL A 20 3.04 32.11 -14.93
CA VAL A 20 2.19 32.39 -13.75
C VAL A 20 1.12 33.44 -14.11
N GLY A 21 0.47 33.25 -15.25
CA GLY A 21 -0.48 34.19 -15.80
C GLY A 21 -1.50 33.53 -16.71
N ASN A 22 -2.22 32.53 -16.19
CA ASN A 22 -3.57 32.18 -16.62
C ASN A 22 -4.10 31.09 -15.69
N GLN A 23 -4.66 31.53 -14.57
CA GLN A 23 -5.56 30.71 -13.78
C GLN A 23 -6.87 30.64 -14.57
N PRO A 24 -7.26 29.50 -15.16
CA PRO A 24 -8.61 29.38 -15.69
C PRO A 24 -9.60 29.54 -14.53
N PRO A 25 -10.81 30.07 -14.78
CA PRO A 25 -11.79 30.25 -13.72
C PRO A 25 -11.99 28.94 -12.97
N GLN A 26 -11.74 28.95 -11.66
CA GLN A 26 -11.88 27.83 -10.73
C GLN A 26 -13.36 27.43 -10.52
N ASN A 27 -14.23 27.73 -11.48
CA ASN A 27 -15.67 27.46 -11.51
C ASN A 27 -16.01 26.51 -12.66
N ALA A 28 -15.34 25.37 -12.77
CA ALA A 28 -15.76 24.30 -13.68
C ALA A 28 -15.14 22.94 -13.33
N THR A 29 -15.09 22.59 -12.04
CA THR A 29 -15.04 21.17 -11.64
C THR A 29 -15.91 20.95 -10.41
N SER A 30 -17.12 21.50 -10.40
CA SER A 30 -18.23 20.74 -9.83
C SER A 30 -18.54 19.61 -10.83
N SER A 31 -17.63 18.63 -10.92
CA SER A 31 -18.08 17.30 -11.29
C SER A 31 -19.19 17.01 -10.31
N ALA A 32 -20.43 16.96 -10.80
CA ALA A 32 -21.61 16.71 -10.00
C ALA A 32 -21.22 15.71 -8.91
N GLU A 33 -21.41 16.08 -7.64
CA GLU A 33 -21.13 15.20 -6.52
C GLU A 33 -22.15 14.06 -6.63
N VAL A 34 -21.81 13.08 -7.46
CA VAL A 34 -22.53 11.84 -7.59
C VAL A 34 -22.40 11.23 -6.22
N GLN A 35 -23.46 11.29 -5.41
CA GLN A 35 -23.49 10.70 -4.08
C GLN A 35 -23.16 9.22 -4.20
N ARG A 36 -21.90 8.87 -3.94
CA ARG A 36 -21.42 7.50 -3.99
C ARG A 36 -21.85 6.79 -2.71
N PRO A 37 -22.28 5.52 -2.79
CA PRO A 37 -22.59 4.76 -1.60
C PRO A 37 -21.35 4.63 -0.69
N SER A 38 -21.59 4.73 0.62
CA SER A 38 -20.53 4.51 1.62
C SER A 38 -19.96 3.11 1.50
N ASN A 39 -18.65 2.97 1.73
CA ASN A 39 -17.97 1.71 1.52
C ASN A 39 -18.42 0.64 2.52
N PRO A 40 -19.03 -0.48 2.08
CA PRO A 40 -19.49 -1.55 2.97
C PRO A 40 -18.35 -2.19 3.77
N LEU A 41 -17.10 -2.07 3.30
CA LEU A 41 -15.92 -2.57 4.00
C LEU A 41 -15.63 -1.83 5.31
N LYS A 42 -16.04 -0.55 5.44
CA LYS A 42 -15.84 0.22 6.68
C LYS A 42 -16.59 -0.40 7.86
N ASN A 43 -17.80 -0.91 7.62
CA ASN A 43 -18.71 -1.42 8.66
C ASN A 43 -18.81 -2.97 8.71
N ALA A 44 -18.11 -3.69 7.83
CA ALA A 44 -18.22 -5.15 7.73
C ALA A 44 -17.44 -5.90 8.83
N SER A 45 -18.06 -6.95 9.39
CA SER A 45 -17.42 -7.91 10.29
C SER A 45 -16.32 -8.72 9.59
N ILE A 46 -15.38 -9.30 10.34
CA ILE A 46 -14.26 -10.09 9.80
C ILE A 46 -14.77 -11.26 8.94
N ALA A 47 -15.86 -11.92 9.35
CA ALA A 47 -16.47 -12.99 8.57
C ALA A 47 -17.06 -12.51 7.23
N SER A 48 -17.69 -11.33 7.21
CA SER A 48 -18.21 -10.71 5.97
C SER A 48 -17.07 -10.30 5.01
N ARG A 49 -15.95 -9.83 5.56
CA ARG A 49 -14.73 -9.53 4.81
C ARG A 49 -14.09 -10.80 4.22
N LEU A 50 -14.05 -11.90 4.97
CA LEU A 50 -13.49 -13.17 4.52
C LEU A 50 -14.36 -13.87 3.48
N LEU A 51 -15.68 -13.84 3.65
CA LEU A 51 -16.63 -14.46 2.72
C LEU A 51 -16.86 -13.62 1.46
N PHE A 52 -16.15 -12.50 1.29
CA PHE A 52 -16.33 -11.57 0.17
C PHE A 52 -17.82 -11.32 -0.09
N SER A 53 -18.57 -10.98 0.96
CA SER A 53 -20.02 -10.79 0.83
C SER A 53 -20.38 -9.45 0.15
N TRP A 54 -19.47 -8.47 0.17
CA TRP A 54 -19.70 -7.14 -0.41
C TRP A 54 -19.71 -7.08 -1.95
N PRO A 55 -18.83 -7.77 -2.71
CA PRO A 55 -18.89 -7.76 -4.17
C PRO A 55 -20.13 -8.49 -4.67
N TYR A 56 -20.68 -9.43 -3.91
CA TYR A 56 -21.92 -10.13 -4.26
C TYR A 56 -23.09 -9.15 -4.48
N SER A 57 -23.19 -8.13 -3.62
CA SER A 57 -24.22 -7.09 -3.79
C SER A 57 -24.00 -6.26 -5.07
N LEU A 58 -22.75 -5.99 -5.43
CA LEU A 58 -22.41 -5.24 -6.66
C LEU A 58 -22.63 -6.09 -7.92
N MET A 59 -22.26 -7.38 -7.89
CA MET A 59 -22.50 -8.32 -8.99
C MET A 59 -23.99 -8.49 -9.28
N LYS A 60 -24.84 -8.51 -8.24
CA LYS A 60 -26.31 -8.58 -8.40
C LYS A 60 -26.88 -7.37 -9.16
N ILE A 61 -26.26 -6.19 -9.03
CA ILE A 61 -26.64 -4.99 -9.80
C ILE A 61 -26.18 -5.15 -11.26
N GLY A 62 -24.94 -5.59 -11.47
CA GLY A 62 -24.37 -5.87 -12.79
C GLY A 62 -25.15 -6.92 -13.60
N MET A 63 -25.79 -7.87 -12.92
CA MET A 63 -26.67 -8.86 -13.57
C MET A 63 -27.99 -8.26 -14.08
N LYS A 64 -28.46 -7.15 -13.50
CA LYS A 64 -29.72 -6.50 -13.87
C LYS A 64 -29.53 -5.36 -14.87
N ARG A 65 -28.40 -4.65 -14.79
CA ARG A 65 -28.05 -3.52 -15.65
C ARG A 65 -26.54 -3.31 -15.72
N THR A 66 -26.06 -2.58 -16.72
CA THR A 66 -24.66 -2.16 -16.82
C THR A 66 -24.27 -1.28 -15.63
N ILE A 67 -23.11 -1.57 -15.04
CA ILE A 67 -22.56 -0.84 -13.88
C ILE A 67 -22.06 0.52 -14.34
N GLU A 68 -22.45 1.58 -13.63
CA GLU A 68 -21.98 2.93 -13.88
C GLU A 68 -21.17 3.44 -12.69
N GLU A 69 -20.40 4.52 -12.88
CA GLU A 69 -19.49 5.06 -11.86
C GLU A 69 -20.21 5.47 -10.56
N ARG A 70 -21.50 5.80 -10.65
CA ARG A 70 -22.35 6.13 -9.49
C ARG A 70 -22.64 4.97 -8.55
N ASP A 71 -22.54 3.73 -9.04
CA ASP A 71 -22.82 2.52 -8.26
C ASP A 71 -21.59 2.02 -7.49
N LEU A 72 -20.41 2.54 -7.84
CA LEU A 72 -19.18 2.16 -7.19
C LEU A 72 -19.09 2.82 -5.81
N PRO A 73 -18.76 2.05 -4.77
CA PRO A 73 -18.57 2.59 -3.43
C PRO A 73 -17.35 3.53 -3.39
N HIS A 74 -17.40 4.48 -2.46
CA HIS A 74 -16.26 5.36 -2.22
C HIS A 74 -15.01 4.56 -1.80
N VAL A 75 -13.83 5.06 -2.17
CA VAL A 75 -12.54 4.47 -1.81
C VAL A 75 -12.43 4.37 -0.29
N LEU A 76 -11.86 3.27 0.20
CA LEU A 76 -11.61 3.08 1.62
C LEU A 76 -10.55 4.10 2.07
N GLU A 77 -10.65 4.59 3.30
CA GLU A 77 -9.69 5.60 3.79
C GLU A 77 -8.24 5.08 3.77
N ALA A 78 -8.03 3.79 4.05
CA ALA A 78 -6.72 3.14 3.94
C ALA A 78 -6.17 3.10 2.51
N ASP A 79 -7.05 3.07 1.51
CA ASP A 79 -6.67 3.04 0.09
C ASP A 79 -6.62 4.45 -0.51
N SER A 80 -6.99 5.48 0.26
CA SER A 80 -6.94 6.88 -0.18
C SER A 80 -5.49 7.34 -0.34
N SER A 81 -5.22 8.09 -1.42
CA SER A 81 -3.91 8.69 -1.67
C SER A 81 -3.51 9.68 -0.58
N ASP A 82 -4.47 10.41 -0.02
CA ASP A 82 -4.20 11.44 0.98
C ASP A 82 -3.72 10.82 2.29
N TYR A 83 -4.41 9.76 2.74
CA TYR A 83 -4.01 8.99 3.91
C TYR A 83 -2.63 8.35 3.71
N ASN A 84 -2.43 7.66 2.59
CA ASN A 84 -1.15 6.99 2.29
C ASN A 84 0.01 7.97 2.16
N ARG A 85 -0.23 9.16 1.59
CA ARG A 85 0.75 10.24 1.51
C ARG A 85 1.14 10.71 2.91
N SER A 86 0.17 11.00 3.77
CA SER A 86 0.44 11.43 5.15
C SER A 86 1.21 10.38 5.95
N LEU A 87 0.88 9.09 5.76
CA LEU A 87 1.60 7.98 6.37
C LEU A 87 3.06 7.91 5.88
N LEU A 88 3.28 8.09 4.58
CA LEU A 88 4.61 8.10 3.98
C LEU A 88 5.45 9.29 4.47
N GLU A 89 4.87 10.49 4.53
CA GLU A 89 5.52 11.70 5.06
C GLU A 89 5.94 11.48 6.52
N ASN A 90 5.04 10.95 7.36
CA ASN A 90 5.34 10.59 8.75
C ASN A 90 6.47 9.54 8.88
N MET A 91 6.51 8.55 7.98
CA MET A 91 7.59 7.55 7.94
C MET A 91 8.93 8.16 7.51
N TRP A 92 8.90 9.08 6.56
CA TRP A 92 10.08 9.79 6.07
C TRP A 92 10.68 10.69 7.15
N ASP A 93 9.86 11.45 7.85
CA ASP A 93 10.31 12.35 8.92
C ASP A 93 11.03 11.58 10.04
N LYS A 94 10.54 10.39 10.41
CA LYS A 94 11.19 9.51 11.38
C LYS A 94 12.58 9.05 10.91
N GLU A 95 12.74 8.72 9.64
CA GLU A 95 14.03 8.30 9.09
C GLU A 95 15.03 9.47 8.98
N VAL A 96 14.54 10.66 8.63
CA VAL A 96 15.35 11.89 8.63
C VAL A 96 15.82 12.22 10.05
N GLN A 97 14.93 12.15 11.05
CA GLN A 97 15.28 12.33 12.46
C GLN A 97 16.31 11.29 12.93
N ARG A 98 16.15 10.02 12.57
CA ARG A 98 17.11 8.95 12.90
C ARG A 98 18.51 9.25 12.36
N CYS A 99 18.61 9.75 11.13
CA CYS A 99 19.88 10.14 10.52
C CYS A 99 20.45 11.43 11.14
N GLY A 100 19.59 12.38 11.52
CA GLY A 100 19.95 13.64 12.18
C GLY A 100 20.51 13.45 13.59
N SER A 101 19.90 12.59 14.41
CA SER A 101 20.36 12.29 15.77
C SER A 101 21.71 11.57 15.79
N CYS A 102 21.96 10.63 14.88
CA CYS A 102 23.30 10.04 14.70
C CYS A 102 24.36 11.09 14.32
N ARG A 103 23.98 12.14 13.57
CA ARG A 103 24.89 13.24 13.24
C ARG A 103 25.21 14.11 14.46
N GLN A 104 24.27 14.31 15.37
CA GLN A 104 24.45 15.13 16.57
C GLN A 104 25.34 14.42 17.61
N THR A 105 25.05 13.15 17.93
CA THR A 105 25.77 12.36 18.95
C THR A 105 27.24 12.10 18.58
N CYS A 106 27.58 12.04 17.29
CA CYS A 106 28.94 11.80 16.83
C CYS A 106 29.80 13.07 16.63
N ARG A 107 29.30 14.28 16.94
CA ARG A 107 30.09 15.53 16.76
C ARG A 107 31.29 15.68 17.70
N GLY A 108 31.41 14.86 18.75
CA GLY A 108 32.47 14.96 19.76
C GLY A 108 33.50 13.82 19.78
N ILE A 109 33.30 12.73 19.03
CA ILE A 109 34.16 11.54 19.10
C ILE A 109 35.18 11.59 17.95
N ARG A 110 36.42 11.98 18.24
CA ARG A 110 37.49 12.18 17.23
C ARG A 110 38.23 10.90 16.82
N TYR A 111 37.99 9.76 17.48
CA TYR A 111 38.72 8.52 17.23
C TYR A 111 37.85 7.27 17.42
N THR A 112 36.83 7.00 16.59
CA THR A 112 36.47 5.59 16.31
C THR A 112 35.87 5.44 14.91
N SER A 113 36.46 4.55 14.13
CA SER A 113 35.89 3.74 13.04
C SER A 113 34.96 4.41 12.01
N GLN A 114 35.49 4.59 10.80
CA GLN A 114 34.81 5.02 9.56
C GLN A 114 33.50 4.26 9.24
N TRP A 115 33.30 3.06 9.77
CA TRP A 115 32.08 2.26 9.63
C TRP A 115 30.82 2.92 10.23
N PHE A 116 30.95 3.81 11.22
CA PHE A 116 29.82 4.57 11.78
C PHE A 116 29.42 5.79 10.94
N ARG A 117 30.15 6.11 9.85
CA ARG A 117 29.85 7.29 9.03
C ARG A 117 28.57 7.09 8.23
N ARG A 118 27.59 7.94 8.56
CA ARG A 118 26.50 8.40 7.69
C ARG A 118 25.62 7.25 7.17
N LYS A 119 24.70 6.78 8.02
CA LYS A 119 23.44 6.23 7.52
C LYS A 119 22.77 7.35 6.72
N LYS A 120 22.82 7.26 5.39
CA LYS A 120 22.07 8.15 4.50
C LYS A 120 20.59 7.78 4.70
N PRO A 121 19.67 8.77 4.81
CA PRO A 121 18.25 8.46 4.84
C PRO A 121 17.92 7.75 3.53
N CYS A 122 17.38 6.54 3.63
CA CYS A 122 17.03 5.72 2.47
C CYS A 122 15.56 5.33 2.58
N LEU A 123 14.72 5.98 1.78
CA LEU A 123 13.27 5.80 1.78
C LEU A 123 12.89 4.32 1.56
N TRP A 124 13.56 3.67 0.61
CA TRP A 124 13.34 2.26 0.28
C TRP A 124 13.46 1.34 1.48
N ARG A 125 14.39 1.61 2.41
CA ARG A 125 14.57 0.77 3.60
C ARG A 125 13.36 0.83 4.52
N VAL A 126 12.80 2.01 4.71
CA VAL A 126 11.64 2.25 5.60
C VAL A 126 10.40 1.60 5.00
N ILE A 127 10.17 1.84 3.72
CA ILE A 127 9.10 1.21 2.95
C ILE A 127 9.24 -0.31 3.03
N LEU A 128 10.40 -0.86 2.65
CA LEU A 128 10.61 -2.30 2.62
C LEU A 128 10.43 -2.95 4.01
N HIS A 129 10.87 -2.29 5.08
CA HIS A 129 10.66 -2.80 6.43
C HIS A 129 9.16 -2.86 6.80
N ASP A 130 8.38 -1.85 6.45
CA ASP A 130 6.94 -1.84 6.69
C ASP A 130 6.21 -2.90 5.85
N TYR A 131 6.56 -3.03 4.57
CA TYR A 131 6.05 -4.07 3.69
C TYR A 131 6.43 -5.48 4.17
N ILE A 132 7.68 -5.71 4.59
CA ILE A 132 8.13 -7.01 5.12
C ILE A 132 7.35 -7.38 6.38
N LYS A 133 7.10 -6.42 7.28
CA LYS A 133 6.28 -6.65 8.47
C LYS A 133 4.87 -7.10 8.11
N SER A 134 4.25 -6.47 7.11
CA SER A 134 2.93 -6.84 6.59
C SER A 134 2.96 -8.22 5.91
N LEU A 135 3.96 -8.47 5.06
CA LEU A 135 4.14 -9.72 4.32
C LEU A 135 4.37 -10.93 5.24
N TRP A 136 5.03 -10.73 6.39
CA TRP A 136 5.31 -11.82 7.32
C TRP A 136 4.05 -12.53 7.79
N PHE A 137 2.97 -11.79 8.04
CA PHE A 137 1.68 -12.40 8.40
C PHE A 137 1.03 -13.16 7.24
N THR A 138 1.19 -12.67 6.01
CA THR A 138 0.74 -13.37 4.80
C THR A 138 1.45 -14.72 4.65
N GLN A 139 2.75 -14.79 4.94
CA GLN A 139 3.51 -16.03 4.88
C GLN A 139 2.98 -17.10 5.84
N ILE A 140 2.61 -16.72 7.07
CA ILE A 140 2.03 -17.66 8.05
C ILE A 140 0.72 -18.26 7.52
N LYS A 141 -0.15 -17.45 6.89
CA LYS A 141 -1.39 -17.95 6.27
C LYS A 141 -1.12 -18.93 5.13
N LEU A 142 -0.10 -18.66 4.32
CA LEU A 142 0.30 -19.54 3.22
C LEU A 142 0.81 -20.89 3.74
N ILE A 143 1.60 -20.89 4.81
CA ILE A 143 2.07 -22.13 5.44
C ILE A 143 0.87 -22.93 5.97
N LEU A 144 -0.10 -22.28 6.61
CA LEU A 144 -1.29 -22.95 7.14
C LEU A 144 -2.11 -23.66 6.04
N ILE A 145 -2.32 -23.02 4.90
CA ILE A 145 -3.06 -23.65 3.78
C ILE A 145 -2.26 -24.79 3.14
N MET A 146 -0.94 -24.66 3.04
CA MET A 146 -0.08 -25.74 2.54
C MET A 146 -0.13 -26.95 3.48
N LEU A 147 -0.08 -26.73 4.79
CA LEU A 147 -0.23 -27.79 5.79
C LEU A 147 -1.59 -28.48 5.68
N ALA A 148 -2.67 -27.71 5.51
CA ALA A 148 -4.01 -28.28 5.33
C ALA A 148 -4.10 -29.19 4.08
N ARG A 149 -3.43 -28.81 2.98
CA ARG A 149 -3.37 -29.62 1.76
C ARG A 149 -2.61 -30.93 1.96
N VAL A 150 -1.51 -30.90 2.71
CA VAL A 150 -0.75 -32.11 3.07
C VAL A 150 -1.61 -33.04 3.93
N ILE A 151 -2.27 -32.50 4.96
CA ILE A 151 -3.17 -33.27 5.83
C ILE A 151 -4.27 -33.94 5.01
N GLN A 152 -4.92 -33.20 4.10
CA GLN A 152 -5.95 -33.76 3.22
C GLN A 152 -5.44 -34.95 2.40
N ALA A 153 -4.22 -34.87 1.84
CA ALA A 153 -3.63 -35.96 1.07
C ALA A 153 -3.32 -37.19 1.95
N VAL A 154 -2.81 -36.98 3.17
CA VAL A 154 -2.53 -38.07 4.12
C VAL A 154 -3.80 -38.75 4.60
N SER A 155 -4.84 -37.98 4.96
CA SER A 155 -6.12 -38.53 5.39
C SER A 155 -6.80 -39.36 4.30
N LEU A 156 -6.69 -38.94 3.03
CA LEU A 156 -7.17 -39.74 1.90
C LEU A 156 -6.42 -41.07 1.76
N GLY A 157 -5.08 -41.06 1.94
CA GLY A 157 -4.28 -42.28 1.93
C GLY A 157 -4.71 -43.27 3.02
N GLN A 158 -4.83 -42.79 4.27
CA GLN A 158 -5.28 -43.63 5.38
C GLN A 158 -6.70 -44.19 5.18
N LEU A 159 -7.58 -43.42 4.55
CA LEU A 159 -8.94 -43.86 4.26
C LEU A 159 -8.96 -45.01 3.25
N VAL A 160 -8.11 -44.95 2.21
CA VAL A 160 -7.98 -46.03 1.21
C VAL A 160 -7.46 -47.30 1.85
N ASP A 161 -6.43 -47.21 2.70
CA ASP A 161 -5.86 -48.37 3.39
C ASP A 161 -6.89 -49.05 4.29
N TYR A 162 -7.70 -48.27 5.03
CA TYR A 162 -8.77 -48.80 5.89
C TYR A 162 -9.83 -49.61 5.12
N PHE A 163 -10.19 -49.18 3.90
CA PHE A 163 -11.14 -49.91 3.07
C PHE A 163 -10.52 -51.09 2.31
N GLY A 164 -9.20 -51.06 2.05
CA GLY A 164 -8.48 -52.15 1.40
C GLY A 164 -8.32 -53.38 2.31
N GLU A 165 -7.98 -53.17 3.58
CA GLU A 165 -7.75 -54.25 4.55
C GLU A 165 -9.03 -55.04 4.86
N LYS A 166 -10.18 -54.35 4.90
CA LYS A 166 -11.47 -54.97 5.20
C LYS A 166 -11.95 -55.96 4.13
N GLN A 167 -11.59 -55.75 2.86
CA GLN A 167 -11.94 -56.70 1.79
C GLN A 167 -11.01 -57.92 1.73
N GLY A 168 -9.79 -57.84 2.27
CA GLY A 168 -8.85 -58.95 2.30
C GLY A 168 -9.07 -59.96 3.43
N SER A 169 -9.88 -59.62 4.44
CA SER A 169 -10.20 -60.51 5.56
C SER A 169 -11.50 -61.31 5.38
N ASP A 170 -12.30 -60.98 4.37
CA ASP A 170 -13.59 -61.62 4.06
C ASP A 170 -13.51 -62.56 2.83
N GLY A 171 -12.31 -62.82 2.29
CA GLY A 171 -12.04 -63.75 1.18
C GLY A 171 -11.02 -64.82 1.56
#